data_AF-A0A839CEE0-F1
#
_entry.id   AF-A0A839CEE0-F1
#
_cell.length_a   1.000
_cell.length_b   1.000
_cell.length_c   1.000
_cell.angle_alpha   90.00
_cell.angle_beta   90.00
_cell.angle_gamma   90.00
#
_symmetry.space_group_name_H-M   'P 1'
#
loop_
_entity.id
_entity.type
_entity.pdbx_description
1 polymer ?
#
loop_
_entity_poly.entity_id
_entity_poly.type
_entity_poly.pdbx_seq_one_letter_code
_entity_poly.pdbx_strand_id
1 'polypeptide(L)'
;MNISTVNELIHSLESAGELSIKETKVMALAKAYQQLAAENVALKNPDNWLSQSDYGYEASEVAAGYGASEDEVLRAGMIAIINRIATPATDRIVAEAEARGVEKFAAEQRGVAERLKKRGGDVVMSSIKFCLESAEEAEVFAQQLREGAK
;
A
#
# COMPACT_ATOMS: atom_id res chain seq x y z
N MET A 1 -0.33 -39.66 6.14
CA MET A 1 0.93 -39.30 5.44
C MET A 1 2.01 -40.25 5.94
N ASN A 2 2.75 -40.93 5.06
CA ASN A 2 3.80 -41.89 5.44
C ASN A 2 5.20 -41.30 5.19
N ILE A 3 6.24 -41.90 5.77
CA ILE A 3 7.63 -41.41 5.69
C ILE A 3 8.16 -41.37 4.24
N SER A 4 7.71 -42.26 3.36
CA SER A 4 8.08 -42.23 1.93
C SER A 4 7.57 -40.98 1.24
N THR A 5 6.30 -40.63 1.47
CA THR A 5 5.68 -39.42 0.90
C THR A 5 6.37 -38.15 1.41
N VAL A 6 6.83 -38.12 2.66
CA VAL A 6 7.60 -36.99 3.21
C VAL A 6 8.97 -36.88 2.54
N ASN A 7 9.67 -38.00 2.34
CA ASN A 7 10.99 -38.01 1.71
C ASN A 7 10.95 -37.62 0.23
N GLU A 8 9.91 -38.06 -0.50
CA GLU A 8 9.67 -37.65 -1.89
C GLU A 8 9.37 -36.15 -1.98
N LEU A 9 8.60 -35.60 -1.02
CA LEU A 9 8.31 -34.17 -0.96
C LEU A 9 9.57 -33.35 -0.65
N ILE A 10 10.40 -33.80 0.30
CA ILE A 10 11.69 -33.15 0.63
C ILE A 10 12.59 -33.14 -0.60
N HIS A 11 12.78 -34.28 -1.26
CA HIS A 11 13.60 -34.37 -2.46
C HIS A 11 13.07 -33.48 -3.60
N SER A 12 11.75 -33.43 -3.79
CA SER A 12 11.12 -32.56 -4.78
C SER A 12 11.39 -31.08 -4.49
N LEU A 13 11.26 -30.65 -3.24
CA LEU A 13 11.51 -29.26 -2.83
C LEU A 13 13.00 -28.88 -2.95
N GLU A 14 13.91 -29.79 -2.60
CA GLU A 14 15.36 -29.58 -2.69
C GLU A 14 15.87 -29.56 -4.14
N SER A 15 15.25 -30.33 -5.05
CA SER A 15 15.61 -30.37 -6.47
C SER A 15 14.91 -29.32 -7.35
N ALA A 16 13.79 -28.74 -6.88
CA ALA A 16 13.07 -27.71 -7.61
C ALA A 16 13.81 -26.35 -7.65
N GLY A 17 14.81 -26.14 -6.78
CA GLY A 17 15.53 -24.86 -6.71
C GLY A 17 14.61 -23.68 -6.31
N GLU A 18 13.48 -23.97 -5.67
CA GLU A 18 12.52 -22.96 -5.23
C GLU A 18 13.12 -22.15 -4.08
N LEU A 19 13.05 -20.82 -4.20
CA LEU A 19 13.45 -19.92 -3.13
C LEU A 19 12.67 -20.22 -1.86
N SER A 20 13.37 -20.33 -0.74
CA SER A 20 12.74 -20.42 0.57
C SER A 20 11.81 -19.22 0.80
N ILE A 21 10.87 -19.37 1.73
CA ILE A 21 9.97 -18.27 2.16
C ILE A 21 10.79 -17.04 2.57
N LYS A 22 11.94 -17.25 3.23
CA LYS A 22 12.83 -16.16 3.65
C LYS A 22 13.43 -15.45 2.44
N GLU A 23 13.99 -16.18 1.48
CA GLU A 23 14.62 -15.56 0.32
C GLU A 23 13.60 -14.87 -0.58
N THR A 24 12.40 -15.42 -0.74
CA THR A 24 11.29 -14.77 -1.43
C THR A 24 10.94 -13.42 -0.80
N LYS A 25 10.85 -13.36 0.54
CA LYS A 25 10.61 -12.09 1.26
C LYS A 25 11.75 -11.10 1.10
N VAL A 26 13.00 -11.55 1.18
CA VAL A 26 14.18 -10.70 0.98
C VAL A 26 14.21 -10.13 -0.43
N MET A 27 13.92 -10.94 -1.45
CA MET A 27 13.88 -10.49 -2.84
C MET A 27 12.75 -9.48 -3.08
N ALA A 28 11.57 -9.69 -2.52
CA ALA A 28 10.47 -8.72 -2.59
C ALA A 28 10.87 -7.37 -1.96
N LEU A 29 11.52 -7.41 -0.80
CA LEU A 29 12.02 -6.22 -0.12
C LEU A 29 13.11 -5.51 -0.95
N ALA A 30 14.06 -6.26 -1.52
CA ALA A 30 15.10 -5.70 -2.37
C ALA A 30 14.54 -4.98 -3.61
N LYS A 31 13.50 -5.55 -4.24
CA LYS A 31 12.80 -4.89 -5.37
C LYS A 31 12.12 -3.59 -4.93
N ALA A 32 11.47 -3.57 -3.77
CA ALA A 32 10.86 -2.35 -3.23
C ALA A 32 11.91 -1.26 -2.96
N TYR A 33 13.06 -1.63 -2.38
CA TYR A 33 14.17 -0.69 -2.17
C TYR A 33 14.75 -0.16 -3.48
N GLN A 34 14.91 -1.00 -4.50
CA GLN A 34 15.40 -0.56 -5.81
C GLN A 34 14.42 0.44 -6.46
N GLN A 35 13.12 0.19 -6.36
CA GLN A 35 12.09 1.10 -6.86
C GLN A 35 12.09 2.44 -6.12
N LEU A 36 12.19 2.42 -4.78
CA LEU A 36 12.30 3.64 -3.98
C LEU A 36 13.59 4.42 -4.29
N ALA A 37 14.70 3.74 -4.54
CA ALA A 37 15.94 4.39 -4.94
C ALA A 37 15.81 5.06 -6.33
N ALA A 38 15.17 4.39 -7.29
CA ALA A 38 14.91 4.96 -8.61
C ALA A 38 13.99 6.19 -8.54
N GLU A 39 12.93 6.13 -7.74
CA GLU A 39 12.05 7.27 -7.48
C GLU A 39 12.80 8.45 -6.86
N ASN A 40 13.65 8.21 -5.86
CA ASN A 40 14.46 9.25 -5.23
C ASN A 40 15.44 9.93 -6.21
N VAL A 41 15.97 9.19 -7.19
CA VAL A 41 16.80 9.76 -8.25
C VAL A 41 15.95 10.65 -9.16
N ALA A 42 14.75 10.20 -9.54
CA ALA A 42 13.83 10.98 -10.37
C ALA A 42 13.33 12.26 -9.68
N LEU A 43 13.10 12.22 -8.36
CA LEU A 43 12.74 13.39 -7.55
C LEU A 43 13.81 14.50 -7.58
N LYS A 44 15.09 14.13 -7.74
CA LYS A 44 16.20 15.08 -7.82
C LYS A 44 16.54 15.51 -9.24
N ASN A 45 15.83 14.99 -10.25
CA ASN A 45 16.08 15.34 -11.64
C ASN A 45 15.45 16.70 -11.99
N PRO A 46 16.23 17.74 -12.33
CA PRO A 46 15.70 19.05 -12.71
C PRO A 46 14.74 19.00 -13.90
N ASP A 47 14.93 18.09 -14.84
CA ASP A 47 14.06 17.96 -16.02
C ASP A 47 12.63 17.58 -15.61
N ASN A 48 12.48 16.77 -14.55
CA ASN A 48 11.19 16.39 -14.01
C ASN A 48 10.47 17.61 -13.40
N TRP A 49 11.20 18.47 -12.69
CA TRP A 49 10.67 19.72 -12.14
C TRP A 49 10.30 20.72 -13.23
N LEU A 50 11.16 20.90 -14.22
CA LEU A 50 10.93 21.82 -15.33
C LEU A 50 9.72 21.41 -16.18
N SER A 51 9.46 20.11 -16.30
CA SER A 51 8.27 19.59 -17.00
C SER A 51 6.94 20.04 -16.38
N GLN A 52 6.93 20.46 -15.11
CA GLN A 52 5.75 20.91 -14.39
C GLN A 52 5.71 22.44 -14.20
N SER A 53 6.61 23.18 -14.87
CA SER A 53 6.79 24.62 -14.66
C SER A 53 5.55 25.46 -14.95
N ASP A 54 4.70 25.06 -15.90
CA ASP A 54 3.44 25.74 -16.21
C ASP A 54 2.53 25.83 -14.97
N TYR A 55 2.39 24.74 -14.21
CA TYR A 55 1.62 24.74 -12.95
C TYR A 55 2.25 25.63 -11.88
N GLY A 56 3.59 25.70 -11.87
CA GLY A 56 4.31 26.61 -10.99
C GLY A 56 4.02 28.07 -11.32
N TYR A 57 4.07 28.42 -12.60
CA TYR A 57 3.78 29.77 -13.08
C TYR A 57 2.34 30.19 -12.75
N GLU A 58 1.35 29.34 -13.04
CA GLU A 58 -0.06 29.58 -12.72
C GLU A 58 -0.27 29.83 -11.21
N ALA A 59 0.31 29.00 -10.35
CA ALA A 59 0.18 29.16 -8.91
C ALA A 59 0.86 30.45 -8.39
N SER A 60 2.01 30.80 -8.97
CA SER A 60 2.71 32.05 -8.66
C SER A 60 1.89 33.28 -9.10
N GLU A 61 1.31 33.29 -10.30
CA GLU A 61 0.46 34.39 -10.75
C GLU A 61 -0.77 34.58 -9.86
N VAL A 62 -1.42 33.48 -9.47
CA VAL A 62 -2.56 33.52 -8.55
C VAL A 62 -2.15 34.13 -7.21
N ALA A 63 -1.04 33.68 -6.61
CA ALA A 63 -0.55 34.23 -5.36
C ALA A 63 -0.22 35.73 -5.46
N ALA A 64 0.42 36.15 -6.55
CA ALA A 64 0.73 37.56 -6.80
C ALA A 64 -0.54 38.40 -6.95
N GLY A 65 -1.57 37.87 -7.64
CA GLY A 65 -2.88 38.51 -7.79
C GLY A 65 -3.60 38.76 -6.46
N TYR A 66 -3.29 37.97 -5.42
CA TYR A 66 -3.79 38.16 -4.06
C TYR A 66 -2.90 39.04 -3.17
N GLY A 67 -1.85 39.64 -3.73
CA GLY A 67 -0.95 40.55 -3.01
C GLY A 67 0.06 39.85 -2.10
N ALA A 68 0.37 38.58 -2.38
CA ALA A 68 1.40 37.84 -1.66
C ALA A 68 2.79 38.47 -1.89
N SER A 69 3.69 38.32 -0.92
CA SER A 69 5.10 38.72 -1.05
C SER A 69 5.83 37.87 -2.09
N GLU A 70 6.99 38.35 -2.58
CA GLU A 70 7.81 37.62 -3.56
C GLU A 70 8.17 36.21 -3.08
N ASP A 71 8.51 36.05 -1.79
CA ASP A 71 8.83 34.75 -1.19
C ASP A 71 7.63 33.81 -1.17
N GLU A 72 6.42 34.32 -0.93
CA GLU A 72 5.19 33.54 -0.95
C GLU A 72 4.78 33.14 -2.38
N VAL A 73 4.96 34.04 -3.34
CA VAL A 73 4.74 33.78 -4.77
C VAL A 73 5.67 32.67 -5.27
N LEU A 74 6.95 32.74 -4.92
CA LEU A 74 7.92 31.70 -5.27
C LEU A 74 7.55 30.36 -4.61
N ARG A 75 7.20 30.40 -3.31
CA ARG A 75 6.79 29.20 -2.57
C ARG A 75 5.55 28.55 -3.17
N ALA A 76 4.55 29.34 -3.58
CA ALA A 76 3.34 28.84 -4.21
C ALA A 76 3.66 28.06 -5.51
N GLY A 77 4.50 28.63 -6.37
CA GLY A 77 4.94 27.97 -7.61
C GLY A 77 5.72 26.68 -7.34
N MET A 78 6.65 26.70 -6.38
CA MET A 78 7.41 25.51 -5.99
C MET A 78 6.51 24.39 -5.44
N ILE A 79 5.54 24.72 -4.59
CA ILE A 79 4.59 23.74 -4.05
C ILE A 79 3.75 23.12 -5.17
N ALA A 80 3.29 23.94 -6.13
CA ALA A 80 2.51 23.45 -7.25
C ALA A 80 3.29 22.44 -8.11
N ILE A 81 4.57 22.70 -8.38
CA ILE A 81 5.46 21.77 -9.08
C ILE A 81 5.64 20.47 -8.29
N ILE A 82 5.97 20.56 -6.99
CA ILE A 82 6.19 19.40 -6.12
C ILE A 82 4.97 18.48 -6.09
N ASN A 83 3.78 19.05 -5.94
CA ASN A 83 2.53 18.28 -5.87
C ASN A 83 2.16 17.56 -7.17
N ARG A 84 2.81 17.89 -8.29
CA ARG A 84 2.60 17.23 -9.59
C ARG A 84 3.60 16.12 -9.88
N ILE A 85 4.70 16.06 -9.15
CA ILE A 85 5.68 14.98 -9.33
C ILE A 85 5.14 13.73 -8.64
N ALA A 86 4.88 12.68 -9.43
CA ALA A 86 4.36 11.42 -8.94
C ALA A 86 5.41 10.61 -8.16
N THR A 87 4.95 9.90 -7.13
CA THR A 87 5.76 9.01 -6.28
C THR A 87 5.14 7.61 -6.19
N PRO A 88 5.00 6.88 -7.31
CA PRO A 88 4.24 5.64 -7.37
C PRO A 88 4.81 4.51 -6.47
N ALA A 89 6.14 4.48 -6.25
CA ALA A 89 6.73 3.49 -5.35
C ALA A 89 6.33 3.78 -3.90
N THR A 90 6.36 5.05 -3.50
CA THR A 90 5.89 5.51 -2.19
C THR A 90 4.39 5.30 -2.03
N ASP A 91 3.58 5.64 -3.03
CA ASP A 91 2.12 5.49 -3.01
C ASP A 91 1.72 4.02 -2.79
N ARG A 92 2.37 3.10 -3.50
CA ARG A 92 2.16 1.65 -3.32
C ARG A 92 2.56 1.17 -1.92
N ILE A 93 3.61 1.73 -1.32
CA ILE A 93 4.01 1.39 0.05
C ILE A 93 2.94 1.84 1.06
N VAL A 94 2.39 3.04 0.88
CA VAL A 94 1.29 3.56 1.72
C VAL A 94 0.06 2.69 1.56
N ALA A 95 -0.36 2.40 0.33
CA ALA A 95 -1.52 1.55 0.06
C ALA A 95 -1.37 0.13 0.63
N GLU A 96 -0.19 -0.48 0.57
CA GLU A 96 0.08 -1.77 1.22
C GLU A 96 0.02 -1.67 2.75
N ALA A 97 0.47 -0.55 3.33
CA ALA A 97 0.36 -0.34 4.77
C ALA A 97 -1.10 -0.18 5.21
N GLU A 98 -1.90 0.57 4.46
CA GLU A 98 -3.34 0.73 4.67
C GLU A 98 -4.08 -0.59 4.53
N ALA A 99 -3.81 -1.35 3.44
CA ALA A 99 -4.37 -2.68 3.22
C ALA A 99 -4.10 -3.64 4.39
N ARG A 100 -2.86 -3.69 4.89
CA ARG A 100 -2.53 -4.49 6.10
C ARG A 100 -3.25 -4.00 7.36
N GLY A 101 -3.56 -2.70 7.45
CA GLY A 101 -4.38 -2.16 8.52
C GLY A 101 -5.82 -2.68 8.45
N VAL A 102 -6.41 -2.67 7.25
CA VAL A 102 -7.75 -3.19 6.99
C VAL A 102 -7.84 -4.70 7.22
N GLU A 103 -6.81 -5.46 6.83
CA GLU A 103 -6.76 -6.92 7.09
C GLU A 103 -6.74 -7.24 8.59
N LYS A 104 -6.06 -6.43 9.41
CA LYS A 104 -6.11 -6.60 10.88
C LYS A 104 -7.51 -6.36 11.42
N PHE A 105 -8.25 -5.39 10.88
CA PHE A 105 -9.64 -5.16 11.24
C PHE A 105 -10.52 -6.35 10.84
N ALA A 106 -10.37 -6.88 9.62
CA ALA A 106 -11.10 -8.08 9.17
C ALA A 106 -10.84 -9.29 10.08
N ALA A 107 -9.57 -9.51 10.46
CA ALA A 107 -9.18 -10.57 11.39
C ALA A 107 -9.83 -10.38 12.78
N GLU A 108 -9.91 -9.15 13.28
CA GLU A 108 -10.59 -8.87 14.55
C GLU A 108 -12.09 -9.16 14.46
N GLN A 109 -12.76 -8.78 13.37
CA GLN A 109 -14.18 -9.07 13.15
C GLN A 109 -14.47 -10.58 13.14
N ARG A 110 -13.62 -11.37 12.48
CA ARG A 110 -13.72 -12.84 12.56
C ARG A 110 -13.50 -13.34 13.99
N GLY A 111 -12.56 -12.75 14.72
CA GLY A 111 -12.34 -13.03 16.14
C GLY A 111 -13.57 -12.73 17.01
N VAL A 112 -14.27 -11.62 16.76
CA VAL A 112 -15.54 -11.28 17.42
C VAL A 112 -16.60 -12.32 17.12
N ALA A 113 -16.78 -12.70 15.85
CA ALA A 113 -17.74 -13.73 15.42
C ALA A 113 -17.50 -15.06 16.16
N GLU A 114 -16.24 -15.49 16.29
CA GLU A 114 -15.88 -16.70 17.04
C GLU A 114 -16.18 -16.60 18.54
N ARG A 115 -15.96 -15.44 19.16
CA ARG A 115 -16.32 -15.22 20.57
C ARG A 115 -17.83 -15.24 20.80
N LEU A 116 -18.58 -14.66 19.87
CA LEU A 116 -20.04 -14.66 19.89
C LEU A 116 -20.59 -16.08 19.75
N LYS A 117 -20.07 -16.87 18.82
CA LYS A 117 -20.46 -18.28 18.62
C LYS A 117 -20.35 -19.12 19.89
N LYS A 118 -19.34 -18.85 20.73
CA LYS A 118 -19.15 -19.52 22.03
C LYS A 118 -20.17 -19.12 23.10
N ARG A 119 -20.81 -17.95 22.99
CA ARG A 119 -21.77 -17.41 23.97
C ARG A 119 -23.20 -17.95 23.80
N GLY A 120 -23.63 -18.27 22.57
CA GLY A 120 -24.95 -18.85 22.25
C GLY A 120 -26.15 -17.89 22.38
N GLY A 121 -27.26 -18.19 21.67
CA GLY A 121 -28.53 -17.43 21.69
C GLY A 121 -28.93 -16.81 20.34
N ASP A 122 -30.22 -16.57 20.09
CA ASP A 122 -30.73 -16.12 18.77
C ASP A 122 -30.24 -14.71 18.35
N VAL A 123 -30.11 -13.78 19.30
CA VAL A 123 -29.54 -12.41 19.07
C VAL A 123 -28.07 -12.46 18.66
N VAL A 124 -27.39 -13.58 18.89
CA VAL A 124 -25.98 -13.78 18.57
C VAL A 124 -25.79 -14.10 17.09
N MET A 125 -26.77 -14.73 16.42
CA MET A 125 -26.60 -15.20 15.03
C MET A 125 -26.56 -14.06 14.00
N SER A 126 -27.41 -13.05 14.16
CA SER A 126 -27.38 -11.84 13.30
C SER A 126 -26.07 -11.06 13.49
N SER A 127 -25.58 -10.96 14.72
CA SER A 127 -24.33 -10.30 15.04
C SER A 127 -23.11 -11.05 14.49
N ILE A 128 -23.10 -12.39 14.55
CA ILE A 128 -22.06 -13.22 13.93
C ILE A 128 -22.03 -12.98 12.42
N LYS A 129 -23.19 -13.02 11.77
CA LYS A 129 -23.30 -12.82 10.32
C LYS A 129 -22.75 -11.45 9.91
N PHE A 130 -23.16 -10.39 10.62
CA PHE A 130 -22.66 -9.04 10.38
C PHE A 130 -21.13 -8.95 10.50
N CYS A 131 -20.53 -9.53 11.55
CA CYS A 131 -19.08 -9.54 11.70
C CYS A 131 -18.36 -10.27 10.56
N LEU A 132 -18.90 -11.40 10.08
CA LEU A 132 -18.30 -12.15 8.98
C LEU A 132 -18.40 -11.38 7.65
N GLU A 133 -19.56 -10.82 7.34
CA GLU A 133 -19.77 -10.00 6.15
C GLU A 133 -18.85 -8.76 6.16
N SER A 134 -18.76 -8.08 7.31
CA SER A 134 -17.85 -6.92 7.47
C SER A 134 -16.37 -7.31 7.29
N ALA A 135 -15.97 -8.51 7.71
CA ALA A 135 -14.61 -9.00 7.49
C ALA A 135 -14.33 -9.28 6.01
N GLU A 136 -15.28 -9.89 5.29
CA GLU A 136 -15.17 -10.16 3.85
C GLU A 136 -15.10 -8.87 3.04
N GLU A 137 -15.96 -7.90 3.34
CA GLU A 137 -15.93 -6.57 2.71
C GLU A 137 -14.60 -5.85 2.97
N ALA A 138 -14.08 -5.93 4.20
CA ALA A 138 -12.77 -5.36 4.55
C ALA A 138 -11.63 -6.03 3.77
N GLU A 139 -11.66 -7.35 3.56
CA GLU A 139 -10.66 -8.05 2.76
C GLU A 139 -10.69 -7.66 1.29
N VAL A 140 -11.89 -7.50 0.73
CA VAL A 140 -12.05 -6.97 -0.64
C VAL A 140 -11.51 -5.54 -0.72
N PHE A 141 -11.81 -4.69 0.27
CA PHE A 141 -11.32 -3.32 0.31
C PHE A 141 -9.79 -3.26 0.43
N ALA A 142 -9.18 -4.11 1.25
CA ALA A 142 -7.72 -4.22 1.35
C ALA A 142 -7.08 -4.57 0.00
N GLN A 143 -7.71 -5.47 -0.76
CA GLN A 143 -7.25 -5.81 -2.11
C GLN A 143 -7.38 -4.63 -3.09
N GLN A 144 -8.50 -3.89 -3.03
CA GLN A 144 -8.72 -2.71 -3.85
C GLN A 144 -7.69 -1.61 -3.59
N LEU A 145 -7.29 -1.40 -2.33
CA LEU A 145 -6.22 -0.46 -1.97
C LEU A 145 -4.91 -0.79 -2.70
N ARG A 146 -4.52 -2.07 -2.73
CA ARG A 146 -3.31 -2.52 -3.44
C ARG A 146 -3.39 -2.33 -4.94
N GLU A 147 -4.56 -2.59 -5.53
CA GLU A 147 -4.77 -2.51 -6.98
C GLU A 147 -4.91 -1.09 -7.49
N GLY A 148 -5.40 -0.17 -6.65
CA GLY A 148 -5.60 1.25 -6.97
C GLY A 148 -4.31 2.08 -6.96
N ALA A 149 -3.26 1.62 -6.28
CA ALA A 149 -1.98 2.35 -6.16
C ALA A 149 -1.03 2.13 -7.35
N LYS A 150 -1.56 2.21 -8.58
CA LYS A 150 -0.81 2.05 -9.84
C LYS A 150 -0.22 3.36 -10.35
#